data_AF-A0A444UI54-F1
#
_entry.id   AF-A0A444UI54-F1
#
_cell.length_a   1.000
_cell.length_b   1.000
_cell.length_c   1.000
_cell.angle_alpha   90.00
_cell.angle_beta   90.00
_cell.angle_gamma   90.00
#
_symmetry.space_group_name_H-M   'P 1'
#
loop_
_entity.id
_entity.type
_entity.pdbx_description
1 polymer ?
#
loop_
_entity_poly.entity_id
_entity_poly.type
_entity_poly.pdbx_seq_one_letter_code
_entity_poly.pdbx_strand_id
1 'polypeptide(L)'
;MDTHPTTFYTGVYILIGAGALMMVVGFLGCCGAIQESPCMLGLFFAFLLLIFAIEIAAGIWGFSNKDKVVTEVEEFYKETYKNYISTKQPALKETLKAFQHGLKCCGIIGALDPLVKETCPETDDIIATVTMPTCPAAINDVFNSKLHIIGGVGICIAVIMVLYDSLYLLQLGSFPYKSFPQ
;
A
#
# COMPACT_ATOMS: atom_id res chain seq x y z
N MET A 1 -1.85 -15.06 27.90
CA MET A 1 -2.17 -15.19 26.47
C MET A 1 -1.71 -13.90 25.84
N ASP A 2 -0.46 -13.91 25.38
CA ASP A 2 0.34 -12.74 25.05
C ASP A 2 -0.08 -12.15 23.71
N THR A 3 -0.95 -11.14 23.74
CA THR A 3 -1.25 -10.28 22.59
C THR A 3 -0.12 -9.26 22.47
N HIS A 4 0.99 -9.65 21.84
CA HIS A 4 2.03 -8.72 21.44
C HIS A 4 1.49 -7.78 20.33
N PRO A 5 1.92 -6.50 20.29
CA PRO A 5 1.46 -5.48 19.33
C PRO A 5 2.06 -5.72 17.93
N THR A 6 1.95 -6.93 17.38
CA THR A 6 2.70 -7.36 16.20
C THR A 6 2.12 -6.82 14.90
N THR A 7 0.83 -6.52 14.84
CA THR A 7 0.14 -6.14 13.59
C THR A 7 0.59 -4.75 13.11
N PHE A 8 0.72 -3.78 14.03
CA PHE A 8 1.27 -2.46 13.74
C PHE A 8 2.72 -2.53 13.23
N TYR A 9 3.59 -3.25 13.95
CA TYR A 9 4.98 -3.41 13.52
C TYR A 9 5.09 -4.15 12.18
N THR A 10 4.21 -5.12 11.92
CA THR A 10 4.16 -5.83 10.64
C THR A 10 3.87 -4.87 9.49
N GLY A 11 2.89 -3.98 9.62
CA GLY A 11 2.61 -2.94 8.62
C GLY A 11 3.81 -2.02 8.37
N VAL A 12 4.52 -1.61 9.41
CA VAL A 12 5.73 -0.78 9.29
C VAL A 12 6.85 -1.52 8.55
N TYR A 13 7.10 -2.79 8.87
CA TYR A 13 8.11 -3.59 8.16
C TYR A 13 7.77 -3.81 6.69
N ILE A 14 6.48 -3.99 6.36
CA ILE A 14 6.02 -4.10 4.97
C ILE A 14 6.32 -2.80 4.21
N LEU A 15 6.04 -1.62 4.80
CA LEU A 15 6.34 -0.33 4.18
C LEU A 15 7.84 -0.11 3.97
N ILE A 16 8.67 -0.46 4.96
CA ILE A 16 10.13 -0.37 4.85
C ILE A 16 10.65 -1.29 3.73
N GLY A 17 10.18 -2.54 3.69
CA GLY A 17 10.56 -3.51 2.66
C GLY A 17 10.14 -3.06 1.26
N ALA A 18 8.91 -2.58 1.11
CA ALA A 18 8.40 -2.04 -0.15
C ALA A 18 9.21 -0.82 -0.62
N GLY A 19 9.52 0.12 0.29
CA GLY A 19 10.35 1.29 -0.03
C GLY A 19 11.77 0.94 -0.45
N ALA A 20 12.42 0.01 0.26
CA ALA A 20 13.75 -0.48 -0.08
C ALA A 20 13.77 -1.20 -1.44
N LEU A 21 12.77 -2.04 -1.71
CA LEU A 21 12.61 -2.71 -3.01
C LEU A 21 12.45 -1.69 -4.14
N MET A 22 11.58 -0.69 -3.97
CA MET A 22 11.39 0.38 -4.96
C MET A 22 12.67 1.17 -5.22
N MET A 23 13.48 1.44 -4.17
CA MET A 23 14.76 2.11 -4.33
C MET A 23 15.76 1.27 -5.15
N VAL A 24 15.85 -0.04 -4.90
CA VAL A 24 16.71 -0.95 -5.65
C VAL A 24 16.27 -1.07 -7.10
N VAL A 25 14.98 -1.30 -7.34
CA VAL A 25 14.41 -1.39 -8.69
C VAL A 25 14.61 -0.09 -9.47
N GLY A 26 14.37 1.06 -8.84
CA GLY A 26 14.60 2.38 -9.43
C GLY A 26 16.08 2.64 -9.76
N PHE A 27 17.00 2.24 -8.87
CA PHE A 27 18.44 2.34 -9.11
C PHE A 27 18.88 1.47 -10.29
N LEU A 28 18.43 0.21 -10.34
CA LEU A 28 18.73 -0.70 -11.45
C LEU A 28 18.15 -0.19 -12.77
N GLY A 29 16.95 0.38 -12.76
CA GLY A 29 16.35 0.99 -13.95
C GLY A 29 17.12 2.21 -14.44
N CYS A 30 17.47 3.14 -13.54
CA CYS A 30 18.21 4.35 -13.89
C CYS A 30 19.64 4.06 -14.34
N CYS A 31 20.40 3.28 -13.56
CA CYS A 31 21.78 2.91 -13.91
C CYS A 31 21.83 1.96 -15.11
N GLY A 32 20.87 1.05 -15.24
CA GLY A 32 20.76 0.16 -16.39
C GLY A 32 20.56 0.92 -17.70
N ALA A 33 19.75 1.99 -17.68
CA ALA A 33 19.56 2.87 -18.84
C ALA A 33 20.81 3.69 -19.18
N ILE A 34 21.50 4.25 -18.18
CA ILE A 34 22.69 5.10 -18.40
C ILE A 34 23.90 4.28 -18.85
N GLN A 35 24.11 3.11 -18.26
CA GLN A 35 25.31 2.30 -18.50
C GLN A 35 25.17 1.38 -19.74
N GLU A 36 23.98 1.35 -20.36
CA GLU A 36 23.63 0.42 -21.46
C GLU A 36 24.01 -1.05 -21.14
N SER A 37 24.03 -1.41 -19.85
CA SER A 37 24.51 -2.71 -19.40
C SER A 37 23.38 -3.75 -19.49
N PRO A 38 23.52 -4.80 -20.31
CA PRO A 38 22.47 -5.81 -20.47
C PRO A 38 22.21 -6.59 -19.17
N CYS A 39 23.20 -6.71 -18.30
CA CYS A 39 23.06 -7.41 -17.02
C CYS A 39 22.18 -6.62 -16.03
N MET A 40 22.41 -5.32 -15.87
CA MET A 40 21.61 -4.48 -14.97
C MET A 40 20.16 -4.34 -15.44
N LEU A 41 19.98 -4.19 -16.76
CA LEU A 41 18.66 -4.10 -17.38
C LEU A 41 17.91 -5.44 -17.30
N GLY A 42 18.63 -6.57 -17.43
CA GLY A 42 18.08 -7.91 -17.20
C GLY A 42 17.64 -8.15 -15.76
N LEU A 43 18.40 -7.69 -14.77
CA LEU A 43 18.02 -7.76 -13.35
C LEU A 43 16.77 -6.93 -13.06
N PHE A 44 16.70 -5.71 -13.60
CA PHE A 44 15.50 -4.86 -13.50
C PHE A 44 14.26 -5.59 -14.03
N PHE A 45 14.34 -6.20 -15.22
CA PHE A 45 13.23 -6.97 -15.79
C PHE A 45 12.87 -8.21 -14.94
N ALA A 46 13.86 -8.92 -14.41
CA ALA A 46 13.60 -10.06 -13.52
C ALA A 46 12.85 -9.63 -12.24
N PHE A 47 13.18 -8.47 -11.67
CA PHE A 47 12.44 -7.92 -10.54
C PHE A 47 11.00 -7.52 -10.91
N LEU A 48 10.78 -6.92 -12.08
CA LEU A 48 9.42 -6.58 -12.54
C LEU A 48 8.54 -7.84 -12.70
N LEU A 49 9.06 -8.89 -13.35
CA LEU A 49 8.33 -10.16 -13.47
C LEU A 49 8.05 -10.81 -12.11
N LEU A 50 9.00 -10.74 -11.18
CA LEU A 50 8.82 -11.24 -9.82
C LEU A 50 7.72 -10.46 -9.08
N ILE A 51 7.72 -9.13 -9.18
CA ILE A 51 6.69 -8.27 -8.57
C ILE A 51 5.31 -8.60 -9.17
N PHE A 52 5.21 -8.76 -10.49
CA PHE A 52 3.95 -9.11 -11.15
C PHE A 52 3.40 -10.47 -10.67
N ALA A 53 4.26 -11.48 -10.52
CA ALA A 53 3.85 -12.77 -9.98
C ALA A 53 3.35 -12.67 -8.53
N ILE A 54 4.04 -11.87 -7.70
CA ILE A 54 3.63 -11.60 -6.31
C ILE A 54 2.30 -10.85 -6.27
N GLU A 55 2.08 -9.87 -7.15
CA GLU A 55 0.85 -9.10 -7.22
C GLU A 55 -0.36 -9.98 -7.56
N ILE A 56 -0.22 -10.88 -8.53
CA ILE A 56 -1.28 -11.85 -8.86
C ILE A 56 -1.55 -12.78 -7.66
N ALA A 57 -0.49 -13.32 -7.04
CA ALA A 57 -0.64 -14.21 -5.89
C ALA A 57 -1.31 -13.51 -4.70
N ALA A 58 -0.89 -12.28 -4.39
CA ALA A 58 -1.45 -11.45 -3.33
C ALA A 58 -2.89 -11.04 -3.63
N GLY A 59 -3.21 -10.70 -4.88
CA GLY A 59 -4.56 -10.37 -5.33
C GLY A 59 -5.52 -11.55 -5.16
N ILE A 60 -5.12 -12.75 -5.60
CA ILE A 60 -5.91 -13.98 -5.44
C ILE A 60 -6.09 -14.31 -3.95
N TRP A 61 -5.00 -14.28 -3.17
CA TRP A 61 -5.05 -14.61 -1.75
C TRP A 61 -5.92 -13.61 -0.96
N GLY A 62 -5.74 -12.32 -1.23
CA GLY A 62 -6.49 -11.23 -0.58
C GLY A 62 -7.96 -11.25 -0.95
N PHE A 63 -8.31 -11.58 -2.18
CA PHE A 63 -9.69 -11.76 -2.59
C PHE A 63 -10.32 -12.99 -1.92
N SER A 64 -9.60 -14.13 -1.89
CA SER A 64 -10.08 -15.36 -1.26
C SER A 64 -10.21 -15.26 0.26
N ASN A 65 -9.42 -14.41 0.91
CA ASN A 65 -9.40 -14.22 2.36
C ASN A 65 -9.77 -12.79 2.76
N LYS A 66 -10.71 -12.17 2.03
CA LYS A 66 -11.08 -10.76 2.23
C LYS A 66 -11.39 -10.41 3.69
N ASP A 67 -12.09 -11.27 4.42
CA ASP A 67 -12.50 -10.99 5.81
C ASP A 67 -11.30 -10.94 6.75
N LYS A 68 -10.26 -11.75 6.49
CA LYS A 68 -8.99 -11.70 7.22
C LYS A 68 -8.25 -10.41 6.92
N VAL A 69 -8.19 -10.01 5.65
CA VAL A 69 -7.55 -8.74 5.24
C VAL A 69 -8.23 -7.55 5.92
N VAL A 70 -9.57 -7.52 5.94
CA VAL A 70 -10.33 -6.46 6.65
C VAL A 70 -9.98 -6.44 8.13
N THR A 71 -9.97 -7.61 8.78
CA THR A 71 -9.67 -7.72 10.22
C THR A 71 -8.25 -7.23 10.55
N GLU A 72 -7.25 -7.63 9.77
CA GLU A 72 -5.86 -7.18 9.92
C GLU A 72 -5.72 -5.65 9.77
N VAL A 73 -6.40 -5.06 8.79
CA VAL A 73 -6.38 -3.59 8.59
C VAL A 73 -7.10 -2.86 9.73
N GLU A 74 -8.21 -3.40 10.21
CA GLU A 74 -8.91 -2.86 11.38
C GLU A 74 -8.05 -2.93 12.65
N GLU A 75 -7.37 -4.05 12.88
CA GLU A 75 -6.45 -4.25 14.00
C GLU A 75 -5.25 -3.32 13.92
N PHE A 76 -4.64 -3.19 12.73
CA PHE A 76 -3.58 -2.22 12.47
C PHE A 76 -4.00 -0.79 12.86
N TYR A 77 -5.21 -0.38 12.46
CA TYR A 77 -5.74 0.94 12.84
C TYR A 77 -5.94 1.07 14.35
N LYS A 78 -6.56 0.07 15.00
CA LYS A 78 -6.82 0.06 16.45
C LYS A 78 -5.52 0.10 17.24
N GLU A 79 -4.49 -0.63 16.82
CA GLU A 79 -3.17 -0.59 17.44
C GLU A 79 -2.47 0.75 17.24
N THR A 80 -2.51 1.31 16.02
CA THR A 80 -1.98 2.66 15.73
C THR A 80 -2.64 3.70 16.62
N TYR A 81 -3.97 3.66 16.72
CA TYR A 81 -4.77 4.53 17.59
C TYR A 81 -4.34 4.38 19.05
N LYS A 82 -4.27 3.14 19.56
CA LYS A 82 -3.89 2.85 20.95
C LYS A 82 -2.47 3.32 21.26
N ASN A 83 -1.53 3.07 20.35
CA ASN A 83 -0.15 3.53 20.50
C ASN A 83 -0.05 5.05 20.46
N TYR A 84 -0.85 5.71 19.62
CA TYR A 84 -0.89 7.17 19.56
C TYR A 84 -1.43 7.78 20.85
N ILE A 85 -2.55 7.29 21.39
CA ILE A 85 -3.09 7.83 22.65
C ILE A 85 -2.14 7.62 23.83
N SER A 86 -1.36 6.52 23.81
CA SER A 86 -0.44 6.17 24.90
C SER A 86 0.92 6.86 24.81
N THR A 87 1.44 7.10 23.59
CA THR A 87 2.80 7.64 23.39
C THR A 87 2.81 9.06 22.85
N LYS A 88 1.71 9.52 22.24
CA LYS A 88 1.56 10.83 21.59
C LYS A 88 2.66 11.13 20.56
N GLN A 89 3.21 10.10 19.91
CA GLN A 89 4.27 10.27 18.92
C GLN A 89 3.76 10.98 17.65
N PRO A 90 4.56 11.89 17.07
CA PRO A 90 4.17 12.64 15.88
C PRO A 90 4.04 11.74 14.65
N ALA A 91 4.87 10.70 14.51
CA ALA A 91 4.77 9.75 13.40
C ALA A 91 3.40 9.04 13.37
N LEU A 92 2.91 8.61 14.53
CA LEU A 92 1.59 7.98 14.67
C LEU A 92 0.45 8.98 14.39
N LYS A 93 0.64 10.26 14.76
CA LYS A 93 -0.31 11.34 14.45
C LYS A 93 -0.52 11.47 12.94
N GLU A 94 0.57 11.50 12.17
CA GLU A 94 0.51 11.62 10.71
C GLU A 94 -0.09 10.39 10.06
N THR A 95 0.27 9.18 10.52
CA THR A 95 -0.38 7.94 10.04
C THR A 95 -1.89 7.98 10.30
N LEU A 96 -2.30 8.35 11.51
CA LEU A 96 -3.70 8.40 11.90
C LEU A 96 -4.47 9.45 11.08
N LYS A 97 -3.85 10.62 10.84
CA LYS A 97 -4.41 11.68 9.99
C LYS A 97 -4.60 11.20 8.55
N ALA A 98 -3.61 10.51 7.97
CA ALA A 98 -3.69 9.95 6.62
C ALA A 98 -4.81 8.93 6.48
N PHE A 99 -4.95 8.01 7.45
CA PHE A 99 -6.06 7.04 7.47
C PHE A 99 -7.42 7.73 7.57
N GLN A 100 -7.57 8.64 8.54
CA GLN A 100 -8.84 9.33 8.82
C GLN A 100 -9.28 10.21 7.63
N HIS A 101 -8.35 10.94 7.00
CA HIS A 101 -8.64 11.73 5.81
C HIS A 101 -8.89 10.86 4.57
N GLY A 102 -8.09 9.81 4.36
CA GLY A 102 -8.21 8.92 3.21
C GLY A 102 -9.52 8.12 3.19
N LEU A 103 -9.96 7.65 4.35
CA LEU A 103 -11.20 6.88 4.51
C LEU A 103 -12.41 7.74 4.90
N LYS A 104 -12.23 9.06 5.09
CA LYS A 104 -13.25 9.99 5.58
C LYS A 104 -13.96 9.47 6.84
N CYS A 105 -13.16 9.06 7.81
CA CYS A 105 -13.60 8.50 9.09
C CYS A 105 -12.87 9.16 10.25
N CYS A 106 -13.36 9.00 11.48
CA CYS A 106 -12.70 9.56 12.67
C CYS A 106 -12.77 8.57 13.84
N GLY A 107 -11.62 8.35 14.47
CA GLY A 107 -11.47 7.55 15.69
C GLY A 107 -12.09 6.15 15.66
N ILE A 108 -12.22 5.58 16.85
CA ILE A 108 -12.89 4.29 17.07
C ILE A 108 -14.37 4.48 17.45
N ILE A 109 -14.74 5.64 17.99
CA ILE A 109 -16.11 6.00 18.39
C ILE A 109 -16.73 7.08 17.49
N GLY A 110 -16.12 7.39 16.34
CA GLY A 110 -16.60 8.40 15.41
C GLY A 110 -16.06 9.80 15.73
N ALA A 111 -16.71 10.83 15.18
CA ALA A 111 -16.30 12.24 15.35
C ALA A 111 -16.34 12.79 16.79
N LEU A 112 -16.93 12.03 17.70
CA LEU A 112 -17.01 12.38 19.11
C LEU A 112 -15.75 11.99 19.89
N ASP A 113 -14.77 11.33 19.27
CA ASP A 113 -13.55 10.89 19.93
C ASP A 113 -12.62 12.08 20.29
N PRO A 114 -12.58 12.52 21.57
CA PRO A 114 -11.83 13.71 21.94
C PRO A 114 -10.32 13.47 21.92
N LEU A 115 -9.88 12.21 21.98
CA LEU A 115 -8.46 11.84 22.09
C LEU A 115 -7.70 12.00 20.77
N VAL A 116 -8.43 12.00 19.66
CA VAL A 116 -7.90 12.06 18.30
C VAL A 116 -8.58 13.13 17.45
N LYS A 117 -9.34 14.04 18.06
CA LYS A 117 -10.04 15.12 17.35
C LYS A 117 -9.11 15.93 16.44
N GLU A 118 -7.86 16.14 16.84
CA GLU A 118 -6.85 16.87 16.05
C GLU A 118 -6.40 16.15 14.77
N THR A 119 -6.63 14.85 14.63
CA THR A 119 -6.27 14.08 13.42
C THR A 119 -7.43 13.91 12.46
N CYS A 120 -8.65 14.22 12.91
CA CYS A 120 -9.87 13.99 12.14
C CYS A 120 -9.99 15.03 11.02
N PRO A 121 -10.58 14.64 9.87
CA PRO A 121 -10.79 15.57 8.77
C PRO A 121 -11.76 16.69 9.18
N GLU A 122 -11.37 17.92 8.88
CA GLU A 122 -12.25 19.08 9.01
C GLU A 122 -13.27 19.08 7.87
N THR A 123 -14.54 19.31 8.21
CA THR A 123 -15.63 19.42 7.25
C THR A 123 -16.40 20.69 7.54
N ASP A 124 -16.68 21.50 6.51
CA ASP A 124 -17.41 22.76 6.65
C ASP A 124 -18.87 22.55 7.15
N ASP A 125 -19.42 21.35 6.94
CA ASP A 125 -20.74 20.95 7.39
C ASP A 125 -20.72 20.27 8.77
N ILE A 126 -21.34 20.90 9.77
CA ILE A 126 -21.50 20.34 11.13
C ILE A 126 -22.20 18.97 11.11
N ILE A 127 -23.15 18.78 10.18
CA ILE A 127 -23.86 17.51 10.04
C ILE A 127 -22.90 16.41 9.56
N ALA A 128 -22.01 16.73 8.61
CA ALA A 128 -20.99 15.78 8.11
C ALA A 128 -19.97 15.44 9.20
N THR A 129 -19.64 16.38 10.08
CA THR A 129 -18.82 16.11 11.26
C THR A 129 -19.52 15.12 12.18
N VAL A 130 -20.79 15.34 12.55
CA VAL A 130 -21.50 14.48 13.52
C VAL A 130 -21.84 13.09 12.95
N THR A 131 -22.04 12.96 11.64
CA THR A 131 -22.39 11.70 10.97
C THR A 131 -21.18 10.91 10.46
N MET A 132 -19.96 11.38 10.74
CA MET A 132 -18.75 10.71 10.29
C MET A 132 -18.63 9.30 10.89
N PRO A 133 -18.44 8.26 10.07
CA PRO A 133 -18.37 6.89 10.57
C PRO A 133 -17.09 6.65 11.37
N THR A 134 -17.15 5.63 12.24
CA THR A 134 -15.95 5.08 12.89
C THR A 134 -15.01 4.51 11.83
N CYS A 135 -13.70 4.61 12.02
CA CYS A 135 -12.76 4.06 11.04
C CYS A 135 -12.84 2.54 10.85
N PRO A 136 -13.06 1.71 11.89
CA PRO A 136 -13.30 0.28 11.67
C PRO A 136 -14.48 0.01 10.74
N ALA A 137 -15.61 0.70 10.93
CA ALA A 137 -16.77 0.55 10.03
C ALA A 137 -16.47 1.03 8.60
N ALA A 138 -15.74 2.14 8.45
CA ALA A 138 -15.36 2.66 7.14
C ALA A 138 -14.39 1.72 6.39
N ILE A 139 -13.44 1.10 7.10
CA ILE A 139 -12.56 0.06 6.54
C ILE A 139 -13.41 -1.09 6.00
N ASN A 140 -14.34 -1.61 6.82
CA ASN A 140 -15.21 -2.70 6.42
C ASN A 140 -16.08 -2.35 5.19
N ASP A 141 -16.67 -1.15 5.16
CA ASP A 141 -17.45 -0.67 4.00
C ASP A 141 -16.60 -0.56 2.73
N VAL A 142 -15.36 -0.08 2.84
CA VAL A 142 -14.46 0.03 1.69
C VAL A 142 -14.16 -1.34 1.09
N PHE A 143 -13.90 -2.35 1.91
CA PHE A 143 -13.57 -3.69 1.43
C PHE A 143 -14.80 -4.53 1.02
N ASN A 144 -15.99 -4.27 1.56
CA ASN A 144 -17.20 -5.01 1.19
C ASN A 144 -18.04 -4.32 0.11
N SER A 145 -18.28 -3.01 0.25
CA SER A 145 -19.13 -2.23 -0.65
C SER A 145 -18.33 -1.61 -1.80
N LYS A 146 -17.06 -1.27 -1.56
CA LYS A 146 -16.20 -0.57 -2.53
C LYS A 146 -15.05 -1.41 -3.06
N LEU A 147 -15.16 -2.74 -2.98
CA LEU A 147 -14.16 -3.68 -3.51
C LEU A 147 -13.86 -3.45 -4.99
N HIS A 148 -14.85 -3.00 -5.76
CA HIS A 148 -14.68 -2.65 -7.18
C HIS A 148 -13.69 -1.50 -7.40
N ILE A 149 -13.57 -0.56 -6.45
CA ILE A 149 -12.58 0.53 -6.52
C ILE A 149 -11.18 -0.03 -6.32
N ILE A 150 -10.99 -0.86 -5.28
CA ILE A 150 -9.70 -1.51 -4.99
C ILE A 150 -9.29 -2.43 -6.15
N GLY A 151 -10.22 -3.23 -6.65
CA GLY A 151 -10.02 -4.10 -7.81
C GLY A 151 -9.65 -3.30 -9.06
N GLY A 152 -10.32 -2.15 -9.29
CA GLY A 152 -10.00 -1.24 -10.39
C GLY A 152 -8.56 -0.73 -10.32
N VAL A 153 -8.09 -0.30 -9.15
CA VAL A 153 -6.70 0.14 -8.95
C VAL A 153 -5.72 -1.00 -9.24
N GLY A 154 -5.98 -2.21 -8.74
CA GLY A 154 -5.14 -3.39 -9.02
C GLY A 154 -5.09 -3.76 -10.50
N ILE A 155 -6.23 -3.71 -11.20
CA ILE A 155 -6.27 -3.97 -12.65
C ILE A 155 -5.45 -2.93 -13.41
N CYS A 156 -5.58 -1.65 -13.05
CA CYS A 156 -4.80 -0.58 -13.68
C CYS A 156 -3.29 -0.80 -13.50
N ILE A 157 -2.86 -1.17 -12.28
CA ILE A 157 -1.45 -1.46 -11.99
C ILE A 157 -0.96 -2.65 -12.83
N ALA A 158 -1.71 -3.75 -12.83
CA ALA A 158 -1.37 -4.94 -13.62
C ALA A 158 -1.26 -4.64 -15.13
N VAL A 159 -2.18 -3.85 -15.69
CA VAL A 159 -2.12 -3.44 -17.10
C VAL A 159 -0.87 -2.61 -17.37
N ILE A 160 -0.55 -1.66 -16.50
CA ILE A 160 0.66 -0.83 -16.64
C ILE A 160 1.92 -1.70 -16.61
N MET A 161 2.02 -2.66 -15.68
CA MET A 161 3.16 -3.58 -15.61
C MET A 161 3.29 -4.41 -16.89
N VAL A 162 2.20 -4.99 -17.37
CA VAL A 162 2.19 -5.78 -18.61
C VAL A 162 2.60 -4.94 -19.83
N LEU A 163 2.17 -3.67 -19.90
CA LEU A 163 2.57 -2.77 -20.97
C LEU A 163 4.07 -2.45 -20.92
N TYR A 164 4.62 -2.21 -19.72
CA TYR A 164 6.06 -2.00 -19.54
C TYR A 164 6.87 -3.22 -19.93
N ASP A 165 6.48 -4.41 -19.48
CA ASP A 165 7.16 -5.66 -19.83
C ASP A 165 7.10 -5.94 -21.34
N SER A 166 5.93 -5.70 -21.96
CA SER A 166 5.75 -5.88 -23.41
C SER A 166 6.60 -4.90 -24.23
N LEU A 167 6.63 -3.62 -23.84
CA LEU A 167 7.45 -2.60 -24.48
C LEU A 167 8.94 -2.94 -24.36
N TYR A 168 9.35 -3.39 -23.18
CA TYR A 168 10.72 -3.79 -22.91
C TYR A 168 11.15 -5.01 -23.73
N LEU A 169 10.29 -6.02 -23.86
CA LEU A 169 10.53 -7.18 -24.73
C LEU A 169 10.60 -6.78 -26.21
N LEU A 170 9.78 -5.83 -26.67
CA LEU A 170 9.86 -5.31 -28.04
C LEU A 170 11.17 -4.55 -28.29
N GLN A 171 11.64 -3.79 -27.30
CA GLN A 171 12.94 -3.12 -27.36
C GLN A 171 14.08 -4.13 -27.38
N LEU A 172 14.03 -5.20 -26.57
CA LEU A 172 14.99 -6.31 -26.62
C LEU A 172 14.92 -7.13 -27.92
N GLY A 173 13.74 -7.25 -28.55
CA GLY A 173 13.60 -7.89 -29.85
C GLY A 173 14.15 -7.02 -31.00
N SER A 174 14.15 -5.70 -30.82
CA SER A 174 14.65 -4.71 -31.79
C SER A 174 16.13 -4.36 -31.58
N PHE A 175 16.64 -4.51 -30.35
CA PHE A 175 18.06 -4.57 -30.03
C PHE A 175 18.52 -6.02 -30.27
N PRO A 176 19.08 -6.38 -31.43
CA PRO A 176 19.82 -7.63 -31.47
C PRO A 176 20.84 -7.55 -30.35
N TYR A 177 20.88 -8.59 -29.53
CA TYR A 177 21.87 -8.91 -28.51
C TYR A 177 23.29 -8.62 -29.02
N LYS A 178 23.69 -7.35 -29.02
CA LYS A 178 24.94 -6.87 -29.63
C LYS A 178 25.90 -6.48 -28.53
N SER A 179 26.16 -7.43 -27.62
CA SER A 179 27.34 -7.52 -26.75
C SER A 179 27.08 -8.51 -25.61
N PHE A 180 27.16 -9.81 -25.90
CA PHE A 180 27.81 -10.70 -24.95
C PHE A 180 29.30 -10.63 -25.30
N PRO A 181 30.14 -9.88 -24.57
CA PRO A 181 31.55 -10.19 -24.57
C PRO A 181 31.72 -11.47 -23.73
N GLN A 182 32.34 -12.48 -24.34
CA GLN A 182 33.18 -13.43 -23.60
C GLN A 182 34.28 -12.66 -22.86
#